data_AF-A0A958RUM5-F1
#
_entry.id   AF-A0A958RUM5-F1
#
_cell.length_a   1.000
_cell.length_b   1.000
_cell.length_c   1.000
_cell.angle_alpha   90.00
_cell.angle_beta   90.00
_cell.angle_gamma   90.00
#
_symmetry.space_group_name_H-M   'P 1'
#
loop_
_entity.id
_entity.type
_entity.pdbx_description
1 polymer ?
#
loop_
_entity_poly.entity_id
_entity_poly.type
_entity_poly.pdbx_seq_one_letter_code
_entity_poly.pdbx_strand_id
1 'polypeptide(L)' 'QNPEKPDLELIDMRHEKVTVPAGSFDSTYIKAKNKADGKITEQWANPQEITVVGMIKTSSETQFGKMDVVLTSFQKK' A
#
# COMPACT_ATOMS: atom_id res chain seq x y z
N GLN A 1 -16.92 -18.05 10.84
CA GLN A 1 -17.32 -16.68 10.46
C GLN A 1 -16.47 -16.31 9.26
N ASN A 2 -17.10 -16.11 8.10
CA ASN A 2 -16.40 -15.63 6.90
C ASN A 2 -16.04 -14.16 7.19
N PRO A 3 -14.76 -13.74 7.22
CA PRO A 3 -14.46 -12.33 7.45
C PRO A 3 -15.12 -11.57 6.31
N GLU A 4 -16.08 -10.71 6.65
CA GLU A 4 -16.73 -9.82 5.68
C GLU A 4 -15.60 -9.08 4.96
N LYS A 5 -15.46 -9.34 3.66
CA LYS A 5 -14.45 -8.64 2.85
C LYS A 5 -14.74 -7.15 3.00
N PRO A 6 -13.76 -6.32 3.41
CA PRO A 6 -14.00 -4.90 3.51
C PRO A 6 -14.50 -4.39 2.16
N ASP A 7 -15.64 -3.71 2.16
CA ASP A 7 -16.19 -3.07 0.96
C ASP A 7 -15.33 -1.84 0.66
N LEU A 8 -14.40 -2.02 -0.27
CA LEU A 8 -13.45 -0.99 -0.68
C LEU A 8 -13.90 -0.35 -2.00
N GLU A 9 -13.90 0.97 -2.03
CA GLU A 9 -14.05 1.77 -3.23
C GLU A 9 -12.67 2.20 -3.74
N LEU A 10 -12.33 1.83 -4.97
CA LEU A 10 -11.09 2.30 -5.60
C LEU A 10 -11.26 3.78 -6.01
N ILE A 11 -10.41 4.65 -5.48
CA ILE A 11 -10.40 6.08 -5.81
C ILE A 11 -9.40 6.39 -6.93
N ASP A 12 -8.20 5.83 -6.84
CA ASP A 12 -7.13 6.09 -7.80
C ASP A 12 -6.26 4.84 -7.96
N MET A 13 -5.77 4.63 -9.17
CA MET A 13 -4.77 3.62 -9.48
C MET A 13 -3.90 4.13 -10.62
N ARG A 14 -2.59 4.26 -10.37
CA ARG A 14 -1.65 4.77 -11.36
C ARG A 14 -0.26 4.21 -11.17
N HIS A 15 0.56 4.29 -12.21
CA HIS A 15 1.98 4.02 -12.09
C HIS A 15 2.68 5.28 -11.59
N GLU A 16 3.52 5.13 -10.56
CA GLU A 16 4.37 6.20 -10.06
C GLU A 16 5.64 5.65 -9.43
N LYS A 17 6.64 6.53 -9.33
CA LYS A 17 7.90 6.22 -8.64
C LYS A 17 7.79 6.60 -7.17
N VAL A 18 8.10 5.66 -6.29
CA VAL A 18 8.09 5.87 -4.84
C VAL A 18 9.50 5.70 -4.27
N THR A 19 9.86 6.55 -3.31
CA THR A 19 11.13 6.48 -2.58
C THR A 19 10.87 6.11 -1.12
N VAL A 20 11.58 5.08 -0.65
CA VAL A 20 11.56 4.55 0.72
C VAL A 20 12.99 4.31 1.18
N PRO A 21 13.27 3.97 2.46
CA PRO A 21 14.64 3.76 2.91
C PRO A 21 15.37 2.64 2.16
N ALA A 22 14.65 1.63 1.63
CA ALA A 22 15.23 0.57 0.80
C ALA A 22 15.65 1.02 -0.62
N GLY A 23 15.29 2.24 -1.05
CA GLY A 23 15.59 2.75 -2.39
C GLY A 23 14.39 3.41 -3.08
N SER A 24 14.52 3.63 -4.38
CA SER A 24 13.43 4.13 -5.22
C SER A 24 12.98 3.07 -6.21
N PHE A 25 11.67 2.92 -6.36
CA PHE A 25 11.05 1.86 -7.14
C PHE A 25 9.98 2.44 -8.05
N ASP A 26 9.90 1.92 -9.28
CA ASP A 26 8.67 2.05 -10.06
C ASP A 26 7.60 1.19 -9.39
N SER A 27 6.39 1.73 -9.24
CA SER A 27 5.33 1.10 -8.47
C SER A 27 3.96 1.37 -9.05
N THR A 28 3.03 0.47 -8.75
CA THR A 28 1.60 0.75 -8.89
C THR A 28 1.11 1.34 -7.57
N TYR A 29 0.68 2.59 -7.61
CA TYR A 29 -0.05 3.24 -6.54
C TYR A 29 -1.53 2.90 -6.62
N ILE A 30 -2.11 2.59 -5.46
CA ILE A 30 -3.52 2.26 -5.28
C ILE A 30 -4.04 3.08 -4.11
N LYS A 31 -5.10 3.85 -4.34
CA LYS A 31 -5.85 4.55 -3.30
C LYS A 31 -7.24 3.97 -3.21
N ALA A 32 -7.60 3.44 -2.04
CA ALA A 32 -8.91 2.89 -1.77
C ALA A 32 -9.53 3.54 -0.54
N LYS A 33 -10.85 3.64 -0.54
CA LYS A 33 -11.67 4.08 0.59
C LYS A 33 -12.48 2.91 1.11
N ASN A 34 -12.42 2.65 2.40
CA ASN A 34 -13.35 1.72 3.03
C ASN A 34 -14.73 2.39 3.12
N LYS A 35 -15.75 1.78 2.52
CA LYS A 35 -17.11 2.33 2.54
C LYS A 35 -17.75 2.27 3.93
N ALA A 36 -17.29 1.38 4.80
CA ALA A 36 -17.86 1.20 6.14
C ALA A 36 -17.52 2.36 7.09
N ASP A 37 -16.27 2.85 7.06
CA ASP A 37 -15.80 3.90 7.97
C ASP A 37 -15.24 5.14 7.24
N GLY A 38 -15.25 5.13 5.92
CA GLY A 38 -14.78 6.21 5.08
C GLY A 38 -13.26 6.38 5.03
N LYS A 39 -12.49 5.51 5.70
CA LYS A 39 -11.04 5.67 5.83
C LYS A 39 -10.31 5.37 4.55
N ILE A 40 -9.23 6.12 4.33
CA ILE A 40 -8.37 5.94 3.17
C ILE A 40 -7.22 4.97 3.48
N THR A 41 -6.98 4.06 2.54
CA THR A 41 -5.75 3.27 2.46
C THR A 41 -5.07 3.55 1.14
N GLU A 42 -3.77 3.80 1.21
CA GLU A 42 -2.88 4.00 0.08
C GLU A 42 -1.84 2.86 0.07
N GLN A 43 -1.57 2.28 -1.08
CA GLN A 43 -0.59 1.21 -1.21
C GLN A 43 0.26 1.40 -2.46
N TRP A 44 1.55 1.15 -2.32
CA TRP A 44 2.53 1.11 -3.39
C TRP A 44 3.08 -0.30 -3.47
N ALA A 45 2.96 -0.91 -4.64
CA ALA A 45 3.44 -2.26 -4.86
C ALA A 45 4.16 -2.42 -6.20
N ASN A 46 5.19 -3.25 -6.20
CA ASN A 46 5.85 -3.78 -7.39
C ASN A 46 6.20 -5.26 -7.17
N PRO A 47 5.31 -6.19 -7.56
CA PRO A 47 5.55 -7.62 -7.38
C PRO A 47 6.62 -8.18 -8.33
N GLN A 48 7.02 -7.45 -9.37
CA GLN A 48 8.11 -7.87 -10.26
C GLN A 48 9.48 -7.68 -9.59
N GLU A 49 9.61 -6.65 -8.75
CA GLU A 49 10.89 -6.33 -8.10
C GLU A 49 10.99 -6.77 -6.64
N ILE A 50 9.87 -6.84 -5.91
CA ILE A 50 9.85 -7.07 -4.46
C ILE A 50 9.18 -8.43 -4.14
N THR A 51 9.97 -9.36 -3.60
CA THR A 51 9.52 -10.75 -3.35
C THR A 51 8.50 -10.86 -2.21
N VAL A 52 8.50 -9.95 -1.23
CA VAL A 52 7.51 -9.93 -0.13
C VAL A 52 6.23 -9.26 -0.62
N VAL A 53 5.39 -10.03 -1.32
CA VAL A 53 4.06 -9.62 -1.81
C VAL A 53 4.08 -8.35 -2.68
N GLY A 54 5.24 -7.95 -3.20
CA GLY A 54 5.40 -6.71 -3.94
C GLY A 54 5.34 -5.44 -3.09
N MET A 55 5.18 -5.49 -1.77
CA MET A 55 4.84 -4.31 -0.96
C MET A 55 6.04 -3.37 -0.76
N ILE A 56 5.91 -2.11 -1.19
CA ILE A 56 6.93 -1.08 -1.03
C ILE A 56 6.55 -0.11 0.09
N LYS A 57 5.31 0.38 0.06
CA LYS A 57 4.75 1.28 1.07
C LYS A 57 3.26 1.00 1.22
N THR A 58 2.76 1.13 2.43
CA THR A 58 1.32 1.20 2.72
C THR A 58 1.09 2.35 3.69
N SER A 59 0.03 3.11 3.49
CA SER A 59 -0.39 4.15 4.40
C SER A 59 -1.87 4.02 4.70
N SER A 60 -2.21 3.96 5.98
CA SER A 60 -3.59 3.79 6.44
C SER A 60 -3.94 4.83 7.49
N GLU A 61 -5.14 5.38 7.38
CA GLU A 61 -5.73 6.17 8.45
C GLU A 61 -6.16 5.24 9.59
N THR A 62 -5.66 5.51 10.80
CA THR A 62 -6.02 4.78 12.02
C THR A 62 -6.65 5.73 13.04
N GLN A 63 -7.23 5.18 14.11
CA GLN A 63 -7.73 5.98 15.23
C GLN A 63 -6.66 6.85 15.91
N PHE A 64 -5.37 6.51 15.71
CA PHE A 64 -4.23 7.23 16.27
C PHE A 64 -3.58 8.18 15.25
N GLY A 65 -4.18 8.36 14.07
CA GLY A 65 -3.63 9.14 12.96
C GLY A 65 -3.13 8.26 11.81
N LYS A 66 -2.34 8.86 10.91
CA LYS A 66 -1.81 8.19 9.71
C LYS A 66 -0.65 7.26 10.10
N MET A 67 -0.76 5.98 9.75
CA MET A 67 0.28 4.98 9.97
C MET A 67 0.88 4.57 8.64
N ASP A 68 2.20 4.71 8.51
CA ASP A 68 2.97 4.32 7.33
C ASP A 68 3.79 3.06 7.63
N VAL A 69 3.60 2.04 6.79
CA VAL A 69 4.48 0.87 6.72
C VAL A 69 5.33 1.01 5.47
N VAL A 70 6.66 1.01 5.62
CA VAL A 70 7.60 1.24 4.51
C VAL A 70 8.64 0.15 4.43
N LEU A 71 9.04 -0.20 3.21
CA LEU A 71 10.14 -1.12 2.96
C LEU A 71 11.47 -0.44 3.32
N THR A 72 12.14 -0.98 4.34
CA THR A 72 13.41 -0.44 4.84
C THR A 72 14.62 -1.19 4.30
N SER A 73 14.48 -2.50 4.07
CA SER A 73 15.52 -3.36 3.50
C SER A 73 14.89 -4.58 2.85
N PHE A 74 15.50 -5.07 1.78
CA PHE A 74 15.17 -6.35 1.14
C PHE A 74 16.41 -6.88 0.41
N GLN A 75 16.46 -8.20 0.22
CA GLN A 75 17.50 -8.83 -0.60
C GLN A 75 16.86 -9.29 -1.91
N LYS A 76 17.32 -8.74 -3.04
CA LYS A 76 17.02 -9.32 -4.36
C LYS A 76 17.73 -10.69 -4.41
N LYS A 77 16.96 -11.76 -4.64
CA LYS A 77 17.52 -13.09 -4.92
C LYS A 77 18.12 -13.13 -6.31
#